data_AF-A0A9D7AN15-F1
#
_entry.id   AF-A0A9D7AN15-F1
#
_cell.length_a   1.000
_cell.length_b   1.000
_cell.length_c   1.000
_cell.angle_alpha   90.00
_cell.angle_beta   90.00
_cell.angle_gamma   90.00
#
_symmetry.space_group_name_H-M   'P 1'
#
loop_
_entity.id
_entity.type
_entity.pdbx_description
1 polymer ?
#
loop_
_entity_poly.entity_id
_entity_poly.type
_entity_poly.pdbx_seq_one_letter_code
_entity_poly.pdbx_strand_id
1 'polypeptide(L)'
;MSANLQVSSKQDIKGLVSACSNNQGEDAFSQSMTPSHWATLAPFLQYFTLGQGQILISQGALDRTLYFVEAGSLSVHFQDADDRVRLAIVGAGAALGEEV
;
A
#
# COMPACT_ATOMS: atom_id res chain seq x y z
N MET A 1 -11.25 -15.68 2.23
CA MET A 1 -10.09 -16.48 1.82
C MET A 1 -8.85 -15.68 2.17
N SER A 2 -8.08 -16.12 3.17
CA SER A 2 -7.00 -15.35 3.78
C SER A 2 -5.73 -15.34 2.91
N ALA A 3 -5.05 -14.20 2.82
CA ALA A 3 -3.81 -14.04 2.06
C ALA A 3 -2.69 -14.94 2.64
N ASN A 4 -1.89 -15.56 1.75
CA ASN A 4 -0.71 -16.33 2.15
C ASN A 4 0.46 -15.36 2.40
N LEU A 5 0.88 -15.20 3.66
CA LEU A 5 2.06 -14.41 4.02
C LEU A 5 3.33 -15.25 3.85
N GLN A 6 3.97 -15.20 2.67
CA GLN A 6 5.34 -15.71 2.49
C GLN A 6 6.36 -14.66 2.96
N VAL A 7 7.03 -14.93 4.07
CA VAL A 7 8.06 -14.05 4.64
C VAL A 7 9.42 -14.36 3.98
N SER A 8 9.88 -13.53 3.04
CA SER A 8 11.21 -13.67 2.45
C SER A 8 12.27 -12.98 3.31
N SER A 9 13.32 -13.72 3.67
CA SER A 9 14.29 -13.43 4.74
C SER A 9 15.30 -12.30 4.48
N LYS A 10 15.00 -11.38 3.56
CA LYS A 10 15.76 -10.14 3.39
C LYS A 10 14.83 -9.11 2.78
N GLN A 11 14.24 -8.27 3.63
CA GLN A 11 13.32 -7.22 3.22
C GLN A 11 14.11 -6.10 2.54
N ASP A 12 14.51 -6.32 1.30
CA ASP A 12 15.16 -5.29 0.48
C ASP A 12 14.07 -4.31 0.04
N ILE A 13 13.91 -3.23 0.80
CA ILE A 13 12.92 -2.19 0.52
C ILE A 13 13.36 -1.21 -0.57
N LYS A 14 14.46 -1.47 -1.29
CA LYS A 14 14.99 -0.51 -2.27
C LYS A 14 14.04 -0.32 -3.44
N GLY A 15 13.35 -1.39 -3.86
CA GLY A 15 12.28 -1.32 -4.86
C GLY A 15 11.16 -0.41 -4.39
N LEU A 16 10.70 -0.60 -3.15
CA LEU A 16 9.67 0.25 -2.54
C LEU A 16 10.10 1.72 -2.43
N VAL A 17 11.30 2.00 -1.90
CA VAL A 17 11.84 3.36 -1.78
C VAL A 17 11.91 4.03 -3.15
N SER A 18 12.38 3.30 -4.17
CA SER A 18 12.45 3.81 -5.54
C SER A 18 11.06 4.09 -6.11
N ALA A 19 10.09 3.22 -5.87
CA ALA A 19 8.70 3.41 -6.30
C ALA A 19 8.08 4.65 -5.62
N CYS A 20 8.25 4.80 -4.31
CA CYS A 20 7.80 5.96 -3.55
C CYS A 20 8.46 7.26 -4.02
N SER A 21 9.79 7.27 -4.23
CA SER A 21 10.51 8.46 -4.71
C SER A 21 10.08 8.90 -6.12
N ASN A 22 9.63 7.96 -6.96
CA ASN A 22 9.14 8.27 -8.31
C ASN A 22 7.64 8.60 -8.36
N ASN A 23 6.89 8.38 -7.28
CA ASN A 23 5.49 8.72 -7.21
C ASN A 23 5.32 10.25 -7.04
N GLN A 24 4.80 10.90 -8.07
CA GLN A 24 4.47 12.33 -8.09
C GLN A 24 2.96 12.60 -7.96
N GLY A 25 2.17 11.60 -7.55
CA GLY A 25 0.74 11.78 -7.27
C GLY A 25 0.50 12.70 -6.07
N GLU A 26 -0.71 13.23 -5.95
CA GLU A 26 -1.13 14.05 -4.80
C GLU A 26 -1.06 13.24 -3.48
N ASP A 27 -1.17 11.91 -3.56
CA ASP A 27 -1.00 10.95 -2.45
C ASP A 27 0.46 10.56 -2.18
N ALA A 28 1.43 11.36 -2.66
CA ALA A 28 2.86 11.08 -2.50
C ALA A 28 3.31 11.29 -1.04
N PHE A 29 3.03 10.29 -0.20
CA PHE A 29 3.59 10.13 1.15
C PHE A 29 5.13 10.24 1.16
N SER A 30 5.75 9.99 0.01
CA SER A 30 7.18 10.13 -0.25
C SER A 30 7.74 11.54 -0.14
N GLN A 31 6.92 12.61 -0.26
CA GLN A 31 7.42 14.00 -0.17
C GLN A 31 7.97 14.34 1.23
N SER A 32 7.57 13.60 2.27
CA SER A 32 8.01 13.81 3.66
C SER A 32 9.02 12.76 4.17
N MET A 33 9.27 11.70 3.39
CA MET A 33 10.04 10.54 3.82
C MET A 33 11.51 10.62 3.35
N THR A 34 12.44 10.69 4.31
CA THR A 34 13.89 10.66 4.03
C THR A 34 14.42 9.22 3.96
N PRO A 35 15.56 8.97 3.30
CA PRO A 35 16.19 7.65 3.26
C PRO A 35 16.47 7.05 4.66
N SER A 36 16.76 7.90 5.64
CA SER A 36 16.95 7.51 7.05
C SER A 36 15.66 7.04 7.72
N HIS A 37 14.51 7.63 7.37
CA HIS A 37 13.22 7.17 7.88
C HIS A 37 12.86 5.79 7.31
N TRP A 38 13.12 5.58 6.01
CA TRP A 38 12.96 4.27 5.38
C TRP A 38 13.85 3.19 6.00
N ALA A 39 15.12 3.50 6.30
CA ALA A 39 16.01 2.57 6.98
C ALA A 39 15.50 2.16 8.38
N THR A 40 14.83 3.09 9.07
CA THR A 40 14.21 2.83 10.38
C THR A 40 12.92 2.01 10.26
N LEU A 41 12.14 2.24 9.19
CA LEU A 41 10.89 1.53 8.93
C LEU A 41 11.11 0.12 8.35
N ALA A 42 12.19 -0.09 7.60
CA ALA A 42 12.53 -1.34 6.92
C ALA A 42 12.27 -2.62 7.75
N PRO A 43 12.75 -2.76 9.01
CA PRO A 43 12.53 -3.98 9.80
C PRO A 43 11.09 -4.20 10.25
N PHE A 44 10.23 -3.17 10.17
CA PHE A 44 8.80 -3.26 10.55
C PHE A 44 7.90 -3.54 9.35
N LEU A 45 8.41 -3.40 8.12
CA LEU A 45 7.65 -3.69 6.92
C LEU A 45 7.61 -5.20 6.69
N GLN A 46 6.49 -5.71 6.19
CA GLN A 46 6.41 -7.10 5.77
C GLN A 46 6.05 -7.15 4.29
N TYR A 47 6.92 -7.77 3.50
CA TYR A 47 6.63 -8.01 2.09
C TYR A 47 5.58 -9.12 1.95
N PHE A 48 4.60 -8.88 1.09
CA PHE A 48 3.63 -9.88 0.66
C PHE A 48 3.19 -9.57 -0.78
N THR A 49 2.71 -10.59 -1.47
CA THR A 49 2.19 -10.47 -2.83
C THR A 49 0.69 -10.72 -2.84
N LEU A 50 -0.05 -9.91 -3.60
CA LEU A 50 -1.46 -10.15 -3.87
C LEU A 50 -1.64 -10.75 -5.25
N GLY A 51 -2.51 -11.76 -5.32
CA GLY A 51 -3.01 -12.27 -6.59
C GLY A 51 -4.08 -11.35 -7.19
N GLN A 52 -4.28 -11.43 -8.50
CA GLN A 52 -5.36 -10.70 -9.18
C GLN A 52 -6.72 -11.08 -8.56
N GLY A 53 -7.53 -10.07 -8.22
CA GLY A 53 -8.86 -10.26 -7.61
C GLY A 53 -8.84 -10.51 -6.11
N GLN A 54 -7.68 -10.52 -5.45
CA GLN A 54 -7.62 -10.54 -3.98
C GLN A 54 -7.93 -9.16 -3.40
N ILE A 55 -8.74 -9.16 -2.34
CA ILE A 55 -9.09 -7.95 -1.60
C ILE A 55 -8.02 -7.74 -0.53
N LEU A 56 -7.37 -6.58 -0.57
CA LEU A 56 -6.39 -6.18 0.45
C LEU A 56 -7.09 -5.68 1.71
N ILE A 57 -7.97 -4.69 1.56
CA ILE A 57 -8.75 -4.09 2.65
C ILE A 57 -10.21 -4.11 2.23
N SER A 58 -11.10 -4.52 3.15
CA SER A 58 -12.54 -4.36 2.99
C SER A 58 -13.03 -3.13 3.74
N GLN A 59 -13.91 -2.33 3.13
CA GLN A 59 -14.53 -1.17 3.78
C GLN A 59 -15.17 -1.58 5.12
N GLY A 60 -14.90 -0.81 6.17
CA GLY A 60 -15.39 -1.10 7.53
C GLY A 60 -14.60 -2.17 8.28
N ALA A 61 -13.54 -2.74 7.70
CA ALA A 61 -12.60 -3.55 8.47
C ALA A 61 -11.84 -2.67 9.46
N LEU A 62 -11.76 -3.12 10.71
CA LEU A 62 -11.02 -2.50 11.80
C LEU A 62 -9.50 -2.79 11.70
N ASP A 63 -8.97 -2.79 10.48
CA ASP A 63 -7.57 -3.09 10.20
C ASP A 63 -6.77 -1.78 10.23
N ARG A 64 -5.80 -1.69 11.15
CA ARG A 64 -4.93 -0.52 11.35
C ARG A 64 -3.56 -0.75 10.70
N THR A 65 -3.57 -1.38 9.55
CA THR A 65 -2.35 -1.74 8.83
C THR A 65 -2.14 -0.75 7.69
N LEU A 66 -0.97 -0.10 7.70
CA LEU A 66 -0.54 0.76 6.61
C LEU A 66 0.13 -0.12 5.55
N TYR A 67 -0.38 -0.06 4.32
CA TYR A 67 0.14 -0.82 3.19
C TYR A 67 0.85 0.10 2.21
N PHE A 68 1.98 -0.36 1.70
CA PHE A 68 2.72 0.34 0.65
C PHE A 68 2.76 -0.51 -0.62
N VAL A 69 2.53 0.13 -1.77
CA VAL A 69 2.56 -0.55 -3.07
C VAL A 69 3.96 -0.41 -3.65
N GLU A 70 4.73 -1.50 -3.70
CA GLU A 70 6.03 -1.50 -4.39
C GLU A 70 5.88 -1.60 -5.91
N ALA A 71 4.96 -2.44 -6.38
CA ALA A 71 4.75 -2.71 -7.80
C ALA A 71 3.30 -3.11 -8.08
N GLY A 72 2.84 -2.85 -9.30
CA GLY A 72 1.47 -3.12 -9.75
C GLY A 72 0.49 -1.98 -9.49
N SER A 73 -0.80 -2.29 -9.56
CA SER A 73 -1.87 -1.36 -9.26
C SER A 73 -2.97 -2.05 -8.44
N LEU A 74 -3.61 -1.28 -7.56
CA LEU A 74 -4.77 -1.69 -6.79
C LEU A 74 -5.94 -0.77 -7.13
N SER A 75 -7.12 -1.35 -7.27
CA SER A 75 -8.37 -0.61 -7.39
C SER A 75 -9.01 -0.45 -6.02
N VAL A 76 -9.22 0.80 -5.61
CA VAL A 76 -9.98 1.15 -4.42
C VAL A 76 -11.43 1.38 -4.84
N HIS A 77 -12.34 0.64 -4.24
CA HIS A 77 -13.77 0.74 -4.49
C HIS A 77 -14.42 1.34 -3.24
N PHE A 78 -14.99 2.52 -3.36
CA PHE A 78 -15.76 3.16 -2.30
C PHE A 78 -17.21 3.26 -2.73
N GLN A 79 -18.12 2.74 -1.91
CA GLN A 79 -19.56 2.88 -2.11
C GLN A 79 -20.09 3.90 -1.11
N ASP A 80 -20.67 4.97 -1.63
CA ASP A 80 -21.32 6.02 -0.84
C ASP A 80 -22.77 5.62 -0.48
N ALA A 81 -23.41 6.35 0.43
CA ALA A 81 -24.79 6.12 0.88
C ALA A 81 -25.83 6.21 -0.26
N ASP A 82 -25.51 6.93 -1.34
CA ASP A 82 -26.32 7.04 -2.57
C ASP A 82 -26.03 5.93 -3.60
N ASP A 83 -25.42 4.81 -3.19
CA ASP A 83 -25.09 3.65 -4.04
C ASP A 83 -24.09 3.97 -5.18
N ARG A 84 -23.40 5.12 -5.08
CA ARG A 84 -22.40 5.55 -6.06
C ARG A 84 -21.06 4.90 -5.77
N VAL A 85 -20.52 4.18 -6.76
CA VAL A 85 -19.19 3.59 -6.68
C VAL A 85 -18.14 4.57 -7.21
N ARG A 86 -17.22 4.97 -6.34
CA ARG A 86 -16.00 5.69 -6.74
C ARG A 86 -14.86 4.68 -6.84
N LEU A 87 -14.19 4.71 -7.99
CA LEU A 87 -13.01 3.90 -8.28
C LEU A 87 -11.79 4.81 -8.30
N ALA A 88 -10.83 4.54 -7.43
CA ALA A 88 -9.49 5.10 -7.53
C ALA A 88 -8.51 3.97 -7.87
N ILE A 89 -7.51 4.27 -8.70
CA ILE A 89 -6.43 3.33 -9.01
C ILE A 89 -5.18 3.87 -8.33
N VAL A 90 -4.64 3.10 -7.40
CA VAL A 90 -3.35 3.41 -6.78
C VAL A 90 -2.27 2.55 -7.41
N GLY A 91 -1.15 3.19 -7.77
CA GLY A 91 -0.01 2.54 -8.41
C GLY A 91 1.16 2.37 -7.45
N ALA A 92 2.29 1.92 -8.00
CA ALA A 92 3.56 1.83 -7.30
C ALA A 92 3.93 3.17 -6.62
N GLY A 93 4.35 3.08 -5.36
CA GLY A 93 4.73 4.21 -4.51
C GLY A 93 3.59 4.84 -3.72
N ALA A 94 2.35 4.34 -3.84
CA ALA A 94 1.21 4.79 -3.03
C ALA A 94 1.18 4.11 -1.66
N ALA A 95 0.60 4.80 -0.67
CA ALA A 95 0.27 4.28 0.64
C ALA A 95 -1.25 4.10 0.77
N LEU A 96 -1.70 3.12 1.56
CA LEU A 96 -3.12 2.77 1.78
C LEU A 96 -3.35 2.47 3.26
N GLY A 97 -4.54 2.80 3.78
CA GLY A 97 -4.94 2.50 5.15
C GLY A 97 -4.70 3.62 6.16
N GLU A 98 -4.56 4.87 5.70
CA GLU A 98 -4.36 6.04 6.56
C GLU A 98 -5.65 6.70 7.09
N GLU A 99 -6.81 6.36 6.52
CA GLU A 99 -8.10 6.94 6.90
C GLU A 99 -8.69 6.27 8.15
N VAL A 100 -9.08 7.11 9.12
CA VAL A 100 -9.67 6.78 10.44
C VAL A 100 -11.18 6.97 10.40
#